data_AF-A0A931DWC4-F1
#
_entry.id   AF-A0A931DWC4-F1
#
_cell.length_a   1.000
_cell.length_b   1.000
_cell.length_c   1.000
_cell.angle_alpha   90.00
_cell.angle_beta   90.00
_cell.angle_gamma   90.00
#
_symmetry.space_group_name_H-M   'P 1'
#
loop_
_entity.id
_entity.type
_entity.pdbx_description
1 polymer ?
#
loop_
_entity_poly.entity_id
_entity_poly.type
_entity_poly.pdbx_seq_one_letter_code
_entity_poly.pdbx_strand_id
1 'polypeptide(L)'
;MTGERAGRPVEPAALGSSGVVGEGMGTGMAHRPGHGGMSLDCPLSCLGLETVRDLLRVVSAEVLGFAPWLSETEAPHVCERVTLACPVRCLRLSQHAERALTRDRGYGLTVGEVLALAQTGKLWDVRYFGPCRVREVERALLAAGFSADENPYLV
;
A
#
# COMPACT_ATOMS: atom_id res chain seq x y z
N MET A 1 62.71 31.61 0.38
CA MET A 1 62.27 31.26 1.73
C MET A 1 60.99 30.43 1.57
N THR A 2 61.02 29.25 0.96
CA THR A 2 61.38 27.93 1.53
C THR A 2 60.74 27.67 2.88
N GLY A 3 59.75 26.78 2.89
CA GLY A 3 59.00 26.35 4.08
C GLY A 3 58.08 25.17 3.76
N GLU A 4 58.67 24.05 3.35
CA GLU A 4 58.04 22.73 3.36
C GLU A 4 57.58 22.35 4.77
N ARG A 5 56.37 21.79 4.90
CA ARG A 5 56.04 20.94 6.04
C ARG A 5 55.24 19.73 5.58
N ALA A 6 55.97 18.64 5.44
CA ALA A 6 55.46 17.29 5.29
C ALA A 6 54.94 16.73 6.63
N GLY A 7 53.95 15.85 6.53
CA GLY A 7 53.79 14.70 7.42
C GLY A 7 52.76 14.84 8.55
N ARG A 8 51.64 14.10 8.42
CA ARG A 8 51.43 12.83 9.15
C ARG A 8 50.09 12.16 8.76
N PRO A 9 50.11 10.89 8.29
CA PRO A 9 48.93 10.06 8.29
C PRO A 9 48.67 9.55 9.71
N VAL A 10 47.40 9.56 10.11
CA VAL A 10 46.90 8.96 11.34
C VAL A 10 46.11 7.69 10.99
N GLU A 11 46.23 6.70 11.87
CA GLU A 11 45.53 5.41 11.97
C GLU A 11 46.22 4.17 11.38
N PRO A 12 46.05 2.96 11.98
CA PRO A 12 45.08 2.61 13.02
C PRO A 12 45.69 2.00 14.31
N ALA A 13 44.95 2.21 15.41
CA ALA A 13 45.14 1.50 16.67
C ALA A 13 44.66 0.04 16.52
N ALA A 14 45.56 -0.89 16.77
CA ALA A 14 45.25 -2.29 16.99
C ALA A 14 44.54 -2.45 18.35
N LEU A 15 43.26 -2.80 18.31
CA LEU A 15 42.54 -3.48 19.38
C LEU A 15 42.03 -4.76 18.70
N GLY A 16 42.53 -5.96 18.98
CA GLY A 16 42.78 -6.49 20.32
C GLY A 16 41.44 -6.82 20.96
N SER A 17 40.67 -7.75 20.38
CA SER A 17 39.50 -8.34 21.04
C SER A 17 39.63 -9.85 21.01
N SER A 18 40.15 -10.35 22.14
CA SER A 18 40.09 -11.75 22.54
C SER A 18 38.67 -12.28 22.44
N GLY A 19 38.57 -13.53 22.00
CA GLY A 19 37.33 -14.28 22.02
C GLY A 19 36.75 -14.38 23.43
N VAL A 20 35.43 -14.24 23.50
CA VAL A 20 34.59 -14.91 24.48
C VAL A 20 33.55 -15.69 23.69
N VAL A 21 33.84 -16.97 23.47
CA VAL A 21 32.83 -17.98 23.20
C VAL A 21 32.04 -18.17 24.49
N GLY A 22 30.97 -17.38 24.63
CA GLY A 22 29.92 -17.65 25.59
C GLY A 22 28.94 -18.62 24.96
N GLU A 23 29.20 -19.92 25.09
CA GLU A 23 28.21 -20.98 24.90
C GLU A 23 27.18 -20.88 26.04
N GLY A 24 26.26 -19.93 25.90
CA GLY A 24 25.02 -19.91 26.63
C GLY A 24 24.14 -21.02 26.08
N MET A 25 24.11 -22.15 26.78
CA MET A 25 23.17 -23.25 26.57
C MET A 25 21.76 -22.82 26.98
N GLY A 26 21.19 -21.87 26.25
CA GLY A 26 19.75 -21.69 26.12
C GLY A 26 19.38 -22.30 24.78
N THR A 27 18.32 -23.08 24.70
CA THR A 27 17.77 -23.61 23.46
C THR A 27 17.44 -22.45 22.53
N GLY A 28 18.43 -22.06 21.72
CA GLY A 28 18.36 -20.99 20.75
C GLY A 28 17.50 -21.44 19.59
N MET A 29 16.19 -21.43 19.80
CA MET A 29 15.23 -21.47 18.72
C MET A 29 15.58 -20.27 17.84
N ALA A 30 16.19 -20.53 16.67
CA ALA A 30 16.65 -19.48 15.80
C ALA A 30 15.45 -18.63 15.40
N HIS A 31 15.36 -17.45 16.00
CA HIS A 31 14.33 -16.45 15.73
C HIS A 31 14.53 -15.93 14.32
N ARG A 32 13.87 -16.57 13.36
CA ARG A 32 13.84 -16.15 11.96
C ARG A 32 12.58 -15.35 11.68
N PRO A 33 12.65 -14.30 10.84
CA PRO A 33 11.46 -13.58 10.40
C PRO A 33 10.39 -14.56 9.90
N GLY A 34 9.19 -14.47 10.45
CA GLY A 34 8.05 -15.30 10.05
C GLY A 34 8.12 -16.77 10.47
N HIS A 35 8.90 -17.14 11.50
CA HIS A 35 8.87 -18.51 12.02
C HIS A 35 7.50 -18.85 12.64
N GLY A 36 7.03 -20.10 12.46
CA GLY A 36 5.83 -20.58 13.13
C GLY A 36 6.01 -20.62 14.65
N GLY A 37 4.93 -20.40 15.42
CA GLY A 37 4.98 -20.41 16.88
C GLY A 37 5.47 -19.10 17.51
N MET A 38 5.14 -17.96 16.91
CA MET A 38 5.44 -16.64 17.49
C MET A 38 4.73 -16.48 18.84
N SER A 39 5.49 -16.09 19.85
CA SER A 39 5.03 -15.79 21.21
C SER A 39 5.36 -14.34 21.57
N LEU A 40 4.82 -13.85 22.68
CA LEU A 40 5.11 -12.49 23.17
C LEU A 40 6.56 -12.31 23.62
N ASP A 41 7.29 -13.41 23.84
CA ASP A 41 8.71 -13.42 24.19
C ASP A 41 9.64 -13.35 22.95
N CYS A 42 9.07 -13.38 21.73
CA CYS A 42 9.85 -13.27 20.50
C CYS A 42 10.40 -11.84 20.29
N PRO A 43 11.66 -11.67 19.86
CA PRO A 43 12.18 -10.35 19.52
C PRO A 43 11.45 -9.78 18.29
N LEU A 44 11.39 -8.44 18.18
CA LEU A 44 10.72 -7.73 17.08
C LEU A 44 11.28 -8.10 15.69
N SER A 45 12.52 -8.58 15.62
CA SER A 45 13.12 -9.12 14.39
C SER A 45 12.38 -10.35 13.84
N CYS A 46 11.67 -11.12 14.68
CA CYS A 46 10.80 -12.22 14.22
C CYS A 46 9.62 -11.72 13.38
N LEU A 47 9.20 -10.48 13.61
CA LEU A 47 8.14 -9.82 12.84
C LEU A 47 8.69 -9.16 11.56
N GLY A 48 10.00 -9.27 11.29
CA GLY A 48 10.65 -8.60 10.16
C GLY A 48 10.74 -7.08 10.33
N LEU A 49 10.63 -6.57 11.56
CA LEU A 49 10.72 -5.15 11.86
C LEU A 49 12.18 -4.80 12.14
N GLU A 50 12.84 -4.15 11.18
CA GLU A 50 14.25 -3.74 11.31
C GLU A 50 14.39 -2.29 11.72
N THR A 51 13.32 -1.49 11.56
CA THR A 51 13.36 -0.06 11.84
C THR A 51 12.20 0.41 12.70
N VAL A 52 12.40 1.55 13.38
CA VAL A 52 11.33 2.26 14.11
C VAL A 52 10.16 2.61 13.19
N ARG A 53 10.43 2.84 11.90
CA ARG A 53 9.40 3.08 10.88
C ARG A 53 8.49 1.86 10.70
N ASP A 54 9.03 0.65 10.76
CA ASP A 54 8.24 -0.58 10.61
C ASP A 54 7.37 -0.83 11.84
N LEU A 55 7.90 -0.56 13.04
CA LEU A 55 7.10 -0.60 14.27
C LEU A 55 5.96 0.43 14.22
N LEU A 56 6.24 1.67 13.80
CA LEU A 56 5.22 2.70 13.64
C LEU A 56 4.16 2.32 12.61
N ARG A 57 4.50 1.58 11.55
CA ARG A 57 3.52 1.06 10.58
C ARG A 57 2.56 0.06 11.21
N VAL A 58 3.08 -0.89 12.00
CA VAL A 58 2.25 -1.90 12.68
C VAL A 58 1.35 -1.25 13.73
N VAL A 59 1.91 -0.40 14.59
CA VAL A 59 1.15 0.26 15.68
C VAL A 59 0.11 1.24 15.14
N SER A 60 0.39 1.92 14.01
CA SER A 60 -0.58 2.81 13.38
C SER A 60 -1.77 2.05 12.77
N ALA A 61 -1.58 0.79 12.39
CA ALA A 61 -2.68 -0.05 11.90
C ALA A 61 -3.64 -0.44 13.03
N GLU A 62 -3.15 -0.73 14.23
CA GLU A 62 -3.98 -1.16 15.37
C GLU A 62 -4.51 -0.02 16.25
N VAL A 63 -3.69 0.97 16.60
CA VAL A 63 -4.02 1.93 17.68
C VAL A 63 -4.95 3.05 17.19
N LEU A 64 -4.87 3.42 15.92
CA LEU A 64 -5.62 4.57 15.43
C LEU A 64 -6.90 4.21 14.69
N GLY A 65 -7.12 2.96 14.25
CA GLY A 65 -8.25 2.62 13.37
C GLY A 65 -8.39 3.56 12.15
N PHE A 66 -7.33 4.31 11.84
CA PHE A 66 -7.34 5.48 10.96
C PHE A 66 -6.08 5.50 10.12
N ALA A 67 -6.00 4.49 9.25
CA ALA A 67 -5.33 4.66 7.97
C ALA A 67 -6.20 4.07 6.85
N PRO A 68 -7.33 4.72 6.49
CA PRO A 68 -8.08 4.37 5.27
C PRO A 68 -7.29 4.65 3.99
N TRP A 69 -6.02 5.05 4.11
CA TRP A 69 -5.09 5.31 3.02
C TRP A 69 -3.87 4.36 3.01
N LEU A 70 -3.76 3.42 3.96
CA LEU A 70 -2.73 2.37 3.96
C LEU A 70 -3.31 0.93 3.93
N SER A 71 -4.63 0.75 4.04
CA SER A 71 -5.32 -0.38 3.41
C SER A 71 -5.60 0.04 1.98
N GLU A 72 -4.95 -0.44 0.93
CA GLU A 72 -4.72 -1.83 0.59
C GLU A 72 -3.39 -1.95 -0.17
N THR A 73 -2.45 -2.72 0.37
CA THR A 73 -1.62 -3.59 -0.48
C THR A 73 -2.48 -4.76 -0.94
N GLU A 74 -3.67 -4.51 -1.50
CA GLU A 74 -4.32 -5.51 -2.34
C GLU A 74 -3.41 -5.60 -3.56
N ALA A 75 -2.93 -6.81 -3.79
CA ALA A 75 -2.15 -7.09 -4.98
C ALA A 75 -2.85 -6.48 -6.20
N PRO A 76 -2.12 -5.83 -7.12
CA PRO A 76 -2.73 -5.19 -8.28
C PRO A 76 -3.68 -6.18 -8.94
N HIS A 77 -4.95 -5.79 -9.11
CA HIS A 77 -5.93 -6.65 -9.77
C HIS A 77 -5.50 -6.80 -11.23
N VAL A 78 -4.89 -7.94 -11.55
CA VAL A 78 -4.40 -8.24 -12.90
C VAL A 78 -5.55 -8.77 -13.72
N CYS A 79 -6.07 -7.93 -14.62
CA CYS A 79 -7.02 -8.33 -15.65
C CYS A 79 -6.53 -7.87 -17.02
N GLU A 80 -6.52 -8.77 -18.00
CA GLU A 80 -6.17 -8.43 -19.39
C GLU A 80 -7.21 -7.52 -20.05
N ARG A 81 -8.47 -7.66 -19.64
CA ARG A 81 -9.59 -6.80 -20.03
C ARG A 81 -10.40 -6.43 -18.81
N VAL A 82 -10.81 -5.17 -18.73
CA VAL A 82 -11.71 -4.69 -17.68
C VAL A 82 -13.09 -5.30 -17.93
N THR A 83 -13.66 -5.91 -16.89
CA THR A 83 -15.02 -6.48 -16.90
C THR A 83 -15.88 -5.78 -15.86
N LEU A 84 -17.20 -5.98 -15.90
CA LEU A 84 -18.13 -5.38 -14.93
C LEU A 84 -17.87 -5.84 -13.49
N ALA A 85 -17.32 -7.05 -13.30
CA ALA A 85 -16.96 -7.58 -11.99
C ALA A 85 -15.61 -7.06 -11.47
N CYS A 86 -14.84 -6.35 -12.30
CA CYS A 86 -13.58 -5.78 -11.86
C CYS A 86 -13.82 -4.67 -10.81
N PRO A 87 -12.87 -4.48 -9.87
CA PRO A 87 -12.93 -3.36 -8.94
C PRO A 87 -12.76 -2.02 -9.67
N VAL A 88 -13.32 -0.95 -9.12
CA VAL A 88 -13.31 0.40 -9.72
C VAL A 88 -11.89 0.90 -10.08
N ARG A 89 -10.87 0.49 -9.33
CA ARG A 89 -9.45 0.82 -9.61
C ARG A 89 -8.99 0.40 -11.01
N CYS A 90 -9.63 -0.61 -11.62
CA CYS A 90 -9.31 -1.05 -12.98
C CYS A 90 -9.65 -0.01 -14.05
N LEU A 91 -10.52 0.96 -13.76
CA LEU A 91 -10.84 2.08 -14.66
C LEU A 91 -9.74 3.15 -14.74
N ARG A 92 -8.69 3.04 -13.91
CA ARG A 92 -7.56 3.99 -13.87
C ARG A 92 -8.01 5.44 -13.74
N LEU A 93 -9.02 5.66 -12.90
CA LEU A 93 -9.45 7.00 -12.51
C LEU A 93 -8.32 7.72 -11.77
N SER A 94 -8.37 9.04 -11.73
CA SER A 94 -7.52 9.78 -10.81
C SER A 94 -7.83 9.40 -9.36
N GLN A 95 -6.81 9.47 -8.51
CA GLN A 95 -6.92 9.15 -7.09
C GLN A 95 -8.06 9.92 -6.40
N HIS A 96 -8.38 11.14 -6.84
CA HIS A 96 -9.48 11.92 -6.29
C HIS A 96 -10.86 11.36 -6.65
N ALA A 97 -11.06 10.95 -7.90
CA ALA A 97 -12.32 10.37 -8.35
C ALA A 97 -12.54 9.00 -7.69
N GLU A 98 -11.50 8.16 -7.70
CA GLU A 98 -11.55 6.84 -7.07
C GLU A 98 -11.85 6.95 -5.57
N ARG A 99 -11.14 7.82 -4.83
CA ARG A 99 -11.37 8.02 -3.40
C ARG A 99 -12.76 8.58 -3.09
N ALA A 100 -13.30 9.45 -3.94
CA ALA A 100 -14.65 9.97 -3.72
C ALA A 100 -15.68 8.85 -3.91
N LEU A 101 -15.54 8.01 -4.93
CA LEU A 101 -16.40 6.85 -5.15
C LEU A 101 -16.31 5.83 -4.01
N THR A 102 -15.11 5.43 -3.61
CA THR A 102 -14.93 4.42 -2.56
C THR A 102 -15.32 4.93 -1.17
N ARG A 103 -15.17 6.23 -0.89
CA ARG A 103 -15.66 6.83 0.35
C ARG A 103 -17.19 6.89 0.42
N ASP A 104 -17.84 7.13 -0.71
CA ASP A 104 -19.31 7.26 -0.79
C ASP A 104 -20.00 5.89 -0.81
N ARG A 105 -19.43 4.92 -1.54
CA ARG A 105 -20.07 3.62 -1.82
C ARG A 105 -19.38 2.41 -1.21
N GLY A 106 -18.18 2.58 -0.65
CA GLY A 106 -17.37 1.52 -0.06
C GLY A 106 -16.24 1.02 -0.97
N TYR A 107 -15.29 0.31 -0.37
CA TYR A 107 -14.07 -0.19 -1.03
C TYR A 107 -14.32 -1.34 -2.02
N GLY A 108 -15.47 -2.03 -1.93
CA GLY A 108 -15.84 -3.14 -2.82
C GLY A 108 -16.52 -2.71 -4.13
N LEU A 109 -16.52 -1.42 -4.46
CA LEU A 109 -17.23 -0.91 -5.62
C LEU A 109 -16.67 -1.48 -6.94
N THR A 110 -17.56 -2.09 -7.72
CA THR A 110 -17.25 -2.71 -9.01
C THR A 110 -17.49 -1.76 -10.17
N VAL A 111 -16.89 -2.07 -11.33
CA VAL A 111 -17.12 -1.32 -12.58
C VAL A 111 -18.59 -1.35 -12.99
N GLY A 112 -19.28 -2.47 -12.80
CA GLY A 112 -20.70 -2.60 -13.10
C GLY A 112 -21.58 -1.67 -12.27
N GLU A 113 -21.27 -1.51 -10.99
CA GLU A 113 -21.99 -0.56 -10.13
C GLU A 113 -21.71 0.89 -10.53
N VAL A 114 -20.47 1.23 -10.90
CA VAL A 114 -20.13 2.56 -11.43
C VAL A 114 -20.85 2.84 -12.75
N LEU A 115 -20.95 1.85 -13.63
CA LEU A 115 -21.71 1.97 -14.88
C LEU A 115 -23.20 2.21 -14.60
N ALA A 116 -23.80 1.47 -13.66
CA ALA A 116 -25.19 1.68 -13.25
C ALA A 116 -25.42 3.09 -12.67
N LEU A 117 -24.46 3.64 -11.90
CA LEU A 117 -24.52 5.02 -11.43
C LEU A 117 -24.47 6.02 -12.59
N ALA A 118 -23.66 5.77 -13.62
CA ALA A 118 -23.57 6.61 -14.81
C ALA A 118 -24.91 6.59 -15.58
N GLN A 119 -25.43 5.40 -15.87
CA GLN A 119 -26.70 5.20 -16.59
C GLN A 119 -27.90 5.82 -15.88
N THR A 120 -27.92 5.79 -14.54
CA THR A 120 -29.02 6.36 -13.75
C THR A 120 -28.83 7.85 -13.43
N GLY A 121 -27.76 8.48 -13.90
CA GLY A 121 -27.43 9.87 -13.60
C GLY A 121 -27.04 10.12 -12.13
N LYS A 122 -26.81 9.07 -11.34
CA LYS A 122 -26.52 9.15 -9.90
C LYS A 122 -25.05 9.44 -9.58
N LEU A 123 -24.19 9.60 -10.60
CA LEU A 123 -22.82 10.07 -10.40
C LEU A 123 -22.77 11.48 -9.79
N TRP A 124 -23.80 12.30 -10.01
CA TRP A 124 -23.92 13.64 -9.43
C TRP A 124 -24.22 13.61 -7.93
N ASP A 125 -24.77 12.50 -7.43
CA ASP A 125 -25.11 12.32 -6.02
C ASP A 125 -23.89 11.89 -5.19
N VAL A 126 -22.80 11.47 -5.85
CA VAL A 126 -21.57 11.08 -5.17
C VAL A 126 -20.95 12.30 -4.50
N ARG A 127 -20.70 12.21 -3.20
CA ARG A 127 -20.11 13.33 -2.46
C ARG A 127 -18.75 13.73 -3.08
N TYR A 128 -18.56 15.03 -3.27
CA TYR A 128 -17.35 15.63 -3.90
C TYR A 128 -17.20 15.37 -5.40
N PHE A 129 -18.24 14.88 -6.10
CA PHE A 129 -18.26 14.88 -7.56
C PHE A 129 -18.74 16.22 -8.10
N GLY A 130 -17.87 16.86 -8.88
CA GLY A 130 -18.23 17.97 -9.76
C GLY A 130 -18.30 17.52 -11.23
N PRO A 131 -18.70 18.42 -12.14
CA PRO A 131 -18.84 18.11 -13.58
C PRO A 131 -17.59 17.47 -14.20
N CYS A 132 -16.39 17.86 -13.75
CA CYS A 132 -15.13 17.31 -14.24
C CYS A 132 -14.93 15.85 -13.84
N ARG A 133 -15.38 15.44 -12.65
CA ARG A 133 -15.26 14.07 -12.13
C ARG A 133 -16.27 13.13 -12.78
N VAL A 134 -17.49 13.60 -12.98
CA VAL A 134 -18.50 12.86 -13.75
C VAL A 134 -17.97 12.53 -15.15
N ARG A 135 -17.48 13.55 -15.88
CA ARG A 135 -16.88 13.37 -17.21
C ARG A 135 -15.61 12.52 -17.24
N GLU A 136 -14.88 12.46 -16.14
CA GLU A 136 -13.71 11.57 -16.02
C GLU A 136 -14.15 10.12 -15.93
N VAL A 137 -15.15 9.82 -15.09
CA VAL A 137 -15.72 8.48 -14.95
C VAL A 137 -16.34 8.00 -16.25
N GLU A 138 -17.15 8.84 -16.91
CA GLU A 138 -17.78 8.51 -18.20
C GLU A 138 -16.72 8.19 -19.27
N ARG A 139 -15.66 9.00 -19.38
CA ARG A 139 -14.57 8.73 -20.33
C ARG A 139 -13.81 7.46 -20.01
N ALA A 140 -13.59 7.15 -18.73
CA ALA A 140 -12.91 5.93 -18.32
C ALA A 140 -13.76 4.68 -18.63
N LEU A 141 -15.08 4.74 -18.40
CA LEU A 141 -16.02 3.69 -18.79
C LEU A 141 -16.00 3.47 -20.31
N LEU A 142 -16.09 4.54 -21.10
CA LEU A 142 -16.02 4.47 -22.56
C LEU A 142 -14.68 3.90 -23.05
N ALA A 143 -13.56 4.32 -22.45
CA ALA A 143 -12.24 3.77 -22.78
C ALA A 143 -12.09 2.29 -22.41
N ALA A 144 -12.81 1.83 -21.40
CA ALA A 144 -12.92 0.42 -21.03
C ALA A 144 -13.94 -0.36 -21.89
N GLY A 145 -14.63 0.29 -22.83
CA GLY A 145 -15.60 -0.32 -23.74
C GLY A 145 -17.03 -0.38 -23.18
N PHE A 146 -17.34 0.39 -22.14
CA PHE A 146 -18.68 0.47 -21.55
C PHE A 146 -19.34 1.80 -21.91
N SER A 147 -20.52 1.72 -22.53
CA SER A 147 -21.32 2.89 -22.91
C SER A 147 -22.35 3.20 -21.82
N ALA A 148 -22.41 4.45 -21.36
CA ALA A 148 -23.46 4.89 -20.43
C ALA A 148 -24.86 5.00 -21.09
N ASP A 149 -24.93 4.95 -22.42
CA ASP A 149 -26.20 4.96 -23.18
C ASP A 149 -26.73 3.56 -23.51
N GLU A 150 -25.89 2.53 -23.48
CA GLU A 150 -26.34 1.14 -23.70
C GLU A 150 -26.82 0.57 -22.36
N ASN A 151 -28.13 0.61 -22.14
CA ASN A 151 -28.77 -0.11 -21.06
C ASN A 151 -28.68 -1.63 -21.35
N PRO A 152 -27.88 -2.42 -20.61
CA PRO A 152 -27.75 -3.85 -20.87
C PRO A 152 -28.99 -4.66 -20.43
N TYR A 153 -30.02 -4.01 -19.87
CA TYR A 153 -31.30 -4.61 -19.48
C TYR A 153 -32.43 -4.38 -20.49
N LEU A 154 -32.12 -3.86 -21.68
CA LEU A 154 -33.05 -3.80 -22.82
C LEU A 154 -32.61 -4.80 -23.90
N VAL A 155 -32.71 -6.10 -23.59
CA VAL A 155 -32.81 -7.18 -24.59
C VAL A 155 -33.90 -8.13 -24.13
#